data_AF-A0A3A9YU62-F1
#
_entry.id   AF-A0A3A9YU62-F1
#
_cell.length_a   1.000
_cell.length_b   1.000
_cell.length_c   1.000
_cell.angle_alpha   90.00
_cell.angle_beta   90.00
_cell.angle_gamma   90.00
#
_symmetry.space_group_name_H-M   'P 1'
#
loop_
_entity.id
_entity.type
_entity.pdbx_description
1 polymer ?
#
loop_
_entity_poly.entity_id
_entity_poly.type
_entity_poly.pdbx_seq_one_letter_code
_entity_poly.pdbx_strand_id
1 'polypeptide(L)'
;MADGTHLPPGAWAEPGDRLGELYARAEAEALRSVAWYLSVRRRKRRAARALRLGTVLGAALGVALPLFGLGRPGHLALLGAAACLGCDRYLGVTSGWLRSVDTAQAIRRRLERLRYEWAAELLGPCDGLVGEAAERRLGVLRRFSEDVTELVRAETATWMREFGAPVGAAPPLAAAGQAAPGARPEPQAQEPPARFRFPGDPHLRPSMPRQRPPESGPGGQT
;
A
#
# COMPACT_ATOMS: atom_id res chain seq x y z
N MET A 1 4.13 20.26 -9.75
CA MET A 1 3.49 21.04 -8.67
C MET A 1 2.36 21.83 -9.30
N ALA A 2 1.14 21.30 -9.23
CA ALA A 2 -0.09 22.00 -9.58
C ALA A 2 -1.05 21.67 -8.43
N ASP A 3 -1.16 22.62 -7.51
CA ASP A 3 -1.91 22.54 -6.27
C ASP A 3 -3.40 22.84 -6.55
N GLY A 4 -4.29 22.23 -5.78
CA GLY A 4 -5.74 22.49 -5.71
C GLY A 4 -6.46 23.02 -6.96
N THR A 5 -7.05 22.13 -7.77
CA THR A 5 -7.98 22.47 -8.85
C THR A 5 -9.24 23.17 -8.33
N HIS A 6 -9.23 24.50 -8.27
CA HIS A 6 -10.43 25.31 -8.39
C HIS A 6 -10.72 25.44 -9.90
N LEU A 7 -11.73 24.74 -10.39
CA LEU A 7 -12.15 24.92 -11.79
C LEU A 7 -12.86 26.27 -11.93
N PRO A 8 -12.50 27.09 -12.94
CA PRO A 8 -13.22 28.34 -13.20
C PRO A 8 -14.69 28.02 -13.55
N PRO A 9 -15.67 28.84 -13.12
CA PRO A 9 -17.10 28.55 -13.28
C PRO A 9 -17.56 28.28 -14.71
N GLY A 10 -16.87 28.84 -15.72
CA GLY A 10 -17.16 28.62 -17.16
C GLY A 10 -16.58 27.34 -17.76
N ALA A 11 -15.79 26.56 -17.01
CA ALA A 11 -15.17 25.34 -17.51
C ALA A 11 -16.16 24.19 -17.77
N TRP A 12 -17.40 24.32 -17.27
CA TRP A 12 -18.50 23.36 -17.45
C TRP A 12 -19.36 23.63 -18.69
N ALA A 13 -18.99 24.61 -19.53
CA ALA A 13 -19.71 24.93 -20.75
C ALA A 13 -19.70 23.77 -21.78
N GLU A 14 -18.67 22.92 -21.73
CA GLU A 14 -18.56 21.68 -22.51
C GLU A 14 -18.45 20.48 -21.56
N PRO A 15 -19.59 19.95 -21.05
CA PRO A 15 -19.60 18.89 -20.06
C PRO A 15 -18.92 17.60 -20.55
N GLY A 16 -19.01 17.28 -21.84
CA GLY A 16 -18.46 16.06 -22.43
C GLY A 16 -16.94 15.97 -22.32
N ASP A 17 -16.23 17.03 -22.72
CA ASP A 17 -14.76 17.05 -22.73
C ASP A 17 -14.18 16.99 -21.31
N ARG A 18 -14.81 17.69 -20.36
CA ARG A 18 -14.42 17.62 -18.94
C ARG A 18 -14.64 16.26 -18.33
N LEU A 19 -15.73 15.59 -18.66
CA LEU A 19 -15.97 14.22 -18.24
C LEU A 19 -14.93 13.26 -18.84
N GLY A 20 -14.52 13.48 -20.08
CA GLY A 20 -13.41 12.77 -20.72
C GLY A 20 -12.08 12.97 -19.99
N GLU A 21 -11.75 14.21 -19.58
CA GLU A 21 -10.56 14.50 -18.78
C GLU A 21 -10.57 13.81 -17.41
N LEU A 22 -11.73 13.79 -16.73
CA LEU A 22 -11.90 13.11 -15.45
C LEU A 22 -11.72 11.59 -15.61
N TYR A 23 -12.30 11.01 -16.65
CA TYR A 23 -12.11 9.61 -17.01
C TYR A 23 -10.63 9.30 -17.28
N ALA A 24 -9.96 10.08 -18.12
CA ALA A 24 -8.55 9.86 -18.46
C ALA A 24 -7.64 9.98 -17.22
N ARG A 25 -7.93 10.92 -16.32
CA ARG A 25 -7.20 11.05 -15.05
C ARG A 25 -7.40 9.84 -14.15
N ALA A 26 -8.64 9.38 -13.98
CA ALA A 26 -8.98 8.21 -13.17
C ALA A 26 -8.35 6.92 -13.72
N GLU A 27 -8.40 6.74 -15.03
CA GLU A 27 -7.77 5.61 -15.73
C GLU A 27 -6.25 5.63 -15.54
N ALA A 28 -5.61 6.79 -15.75
CA ALA A 28 -4.17 6.92 -15.57
C ALA A 28 -3.73 6.66 -14.12
N GLU A 29 -4.52 7.09 -13.14
CA GLU A 29 -4.27 6.84 -11.72
C GLU A 29 -4.38 5.35 -11.36
N ALA A 30 -5.40 4.67 -11.86
CA ALA A 30 -5.57 3.24 -11.69
C ALA A 30 -4.41 2.45 -12.32
N LEU A 31 -4.02 2.80 -13.55
CA LEU A 31 -2.89 2.17 -14.24
C LEU A 31 -1.56 2.42 -13.53
N ARG A 32 -1.32 3.63 -13.02
CA ARG A 32 -0.14 3.93 -12.18
C ARG A 32 -0.12 3.06 -10.93
N SER A 33 -1.27 2.88 -10.27
CA SER A 33 -1.41 2.03 -9.09
C SER A 33 -1.06 0.57 -9.41
N VAL A 34 -1.64 0.02 -10.48
CA VAL A 34 -1.32 -1.34 -10.96
C VAL A 34 0.17 -1.48 -11.27
N ALA A 35 0.75 -0.51 -11.98
CA ALA A 35 2.17 -0.52 -12.32
C ALA A 35 3.05 -0.47 -11.05
N TRP A 36 2.69 0.32 -10.05
CA TRP A 36 3.37 0.37 -8.77
C TRP A 36 3.34 -1.00 -8.07
N TYR A 37 2.16 -1.60 -7.89
CA TYR A 37 2.01 -2.93 -7.27
C TYR A 37 2.81 -4.01 -8.03
N LEU A 38 2.81 -3.99 -9.36
CA LEU A 38 3.59 -4.93 -10.18
C LEU A 38 5.09 -4.64 -10.21
N SER A 39 5.51 -3.39 -10.02
CA SER A 39 6.94 -3.02 -9.97
C SER A 39 7.61 -3.55 -8.69
N VAL A 40 6.88 -3.53 -7.57
CA VAL A 40 7.30 -4.10 -6.29
C VAL A 40 7.61 -5.60 -6.44
N ARG A 41 6.83 -6.34 -7.25
CA ARG A 41 7.10 -7.75 -7.58
C ARG A 41 8.47 -7.97 -8.21
N ARG A 42 8.89 -7.13 -9.17
CA ARG A 42 10.17 -7.32 -9.89
C ARG A 42 11.35 -7.15 -8.94
N ARG A 43 11.29 -6.16 -8.05
CA ARG A 43 12.33 -5.91 -7.04
C ARG A 43 12.38 -7.04 -6.00
N LYS A 44 11.23 -7.48 -5.49
CA LYS A 44 11.13 -8.59 -4.52
C LYS A 44 11.61 -9.93 -5.11
N ARG A 45 11.25 -10.26 -6.35
CA ARG A 45 11.74 -11.48 -7.04
C ARG A 45 13.26 -11.47 -7.23
N ARG A 46 13.84 -10.31 -7.56
CA ARG A 46 15.30 -10.17 -7.67
C ARG A 46 15.97 -10.33 -6.32
N ALA A 47 15.41 -9.73 -5.26
CA ALA A 47 15.91 -9.88 -3.89
C ALA A 47 15.87 -11.35 -3.43
N ALA A 48 14.74 -12.04 -3.61
CA ALA A 48 14.61 -13.46 -3.25
C ALA A 48 15.59 -14.35 -4.02
N ARG A 49 15.81 -14.06 -5.33
CA ARG A 49 16.82 -14.77 -6.13
C ARG A 49 18.24 -14.52 -5.63
N ALA A 50 18.57 -13.27 -5.31
CA ALA A 50 19.88 -12.93 -4.76
C ALA A 50 20.13 -13.61 -3.41
N LEU A 51 19.13 -13.63 -2.53
CA LEU A 51 19.20 -14.33 -1.24
C LEU A 51 19.40 -15.84 -1.42
N ARG A 52 18.65 -16.48 -2.33
CA ARG A 52 18.84 -17.91 -2.64
C ARG A 52 20.22 -18.23 -3.19
N LEU A 53 20.74 -17.39 -4.10
CA LEU A 53 22.10 -17.54 -4.62
C LEU A 53 23.13 -17.35 -3.49
N GLY A 54 22.93 -16.37 -2.61
CA GLY A 54 23.75 -16.15 -1.43
C GLY A 54 23.76 -17.35 -0.48
N THR A 55 22.60 -17.98 -0.24
CA THR A 55 22.51 -19.20 0.56
C THR A 55 23.26 -20.36 -0.09
N VAL A 56 23.07 -20.61 -1.40
CA VAL A 56 23.75 -21.72 -2.09
C VAL A 56 25.27 -21.50 -2.13
N LEU A 57 25.71 -20.30 -2.52
CA LEU A 57 27.14 -19.97 -2.59
C LEU A 57 27.78 -19.98 -1.20
N GLY A 58 27.14 -19.40 -0.20
CA GLY A 58 27.63 -19.38 1.17
C GLY A 58 27.71 -20.79 1.79
N ALA A 59 26.73 -21.65 1.51
CA ALA A 59 26.78 -23.05 1.94
C ALA A 59 27.91 -23.82 1.24
N ALA A 60 28.04 -23.69 -0.08
CA ALA A 60 29.07 -24.36 -0.85
C ALA A 60 30.49 -23.92 -0.44
N LEU A 61 30.73 -22.61 -0.32
CA LEU A 61 31.99 -22.06 0.15
C LEU A 61 32.24 -22.42 1.61
N GLY A 62 31.19 -22.44 2.43
CA GLY A 62 31.27 -22.80 3.84
C GLY A 62 31.74 -24.23 4.08
N VAL A 63 31.39 -25.16 3.18
CA VAL A 63 31.87 -26.55 3.21
C VAL A 63 33.24 -26.69 2.52
N ALA A 64 33.47 -25.99 1.41
CA ALA A 64 34.69 -26.14 0.62
C ALA A 64 35.92 -25.48 1.26
N LEU A 65 35.81 -24.25 1.77
CA LEU A 65 36.94 -23.47 2.31
C LEU A 65 37.68 -24.19 3.46
N PRO A 66 37.00 -24.83 4.44
CA PRO A 66 37.68 -25.62 5.47
C PRO A 66 38.53 -26.76 4.93
N LEU A 67 38.14 -27.39 3.80
CA LEU A 67 38.89 -28.48 3.17
C LEU A 67 40.25 -28.02 2.61
N PHE A 68 40.40 -26.73 2.33
CA PHE A 68 41.65 -26.12 1.87
C PHE A 68 42.42 -25.41 3.00
N GLY A 69 42.09 -25.66 4.27
CA GLY A 69 42.73 -25.02 5.43
C GLY A 69 42.24 -23.60 5.73
N LEU A 70 41.22 -23.11 5.03
CA LEU A 70 40.65 -21.77 5.19
C LEU A 70 39.42 -21.80 6.11
N GLY A 71 39.63 -22.21 7.37
CA GLY A 71 38.55 -22.43 8.35
C GLY A 71 37.72 -21.17 8.66
N ARG A 72 38.36 -20.04 9.02
CA ARG A 72 37.67 -18.78 9.34
C ARG A 72 36.75 -18.26 8.22
N PRO A 73 37.20 -18.14 6.96
CA PRO A 73 36.33 -17.68 5.88
C PRO A 73 35.22 -18.70 5.53
N GLY A 74 35.43 -20.00 5.76
CA GLY A 74 34.36 -21.01 5.64
C GLY A 74 33.22 -20.77 6.64
N HIS A 75 33.52 -20.49 7.91
CA HIS A 75 32.50 -20.17 8.91
C HIS A 75 31.76 -18.87 8.59
N LEU A 76 32.45 -17.85 8.07
CA LEU A 76 31.83 -16.61 7.62
C LEU A 76 30.89 -16.83 6.42
N ALA A 77 31.25 -17.72 5.50
CA ALA A 77 30.39 -18.10 4.38
C ALA A 77 29.10 -18.82 4.85
N LEU A 78 29.21 -19.71 5.85
CA LEU A 78 28.05 -20.35 6.47
C LEU A 78 27.15 -19.34 7.20
N LEU A 79 27.73 -18.41 7.95
CA LEU A 79 26.98 -17.32 8.59
C LEU A 79 26.27 -16.44 7.56
N GLY A 80 26.92 -16.13 6.44
CA GLY A 80 26.31 -15.43 5.31
C GLY A 80 25.12 -16.18 4.71
N ALA A 81 25.23 -17.51 4.55
CA ALA A 81 24.14 -18.34 4.05
C ALA A 81 22.94 -18.38 5.01
N ALA A 82 23.22 -18.52 6.32
CA ALA A 82 22.20 -18.49 7.37
C ALA A 82 21.53 -17.12 7.46
N ALA A 83 22.28 -16.03 7.35
CA ALA A 83 21.75 -14.67 7.30
C ALA A 83 20.86 -14.46 6.07
N CYS A 84 21.25 -14.96 4.89
CA CYS A 84 20.43 -14.90 3.68
C CYS A 84 19.09 -15.63 3.87
N LEU A 85 19.10 -16.79 4.53
CA LEU A 85 17.90 -17.56 4.84
C LEU A 85 17.00 -16.84 5.86
N GLY A 86 17.60 -16.27 6.90
CA GLY A 86 16.92 -15.46 7.90
C GLY A 86 16.27 -14.22 7.28
N CYS A 87 16.98 -13.50 6.40
CA CYS A 87 16.45 -12.35 5.68
C CYS A 87 15.27 -12.72 4.77
N ASP A 88 15.30 -13.84 4.05
CA ASP A 88 14.18 -14.29 3.19
C ASP A 88 12.90 -14.50 4.03
N ARG A 89 13.06 -15.07 5.23
CA ARG A 89 11.97 -15.36 6.16
C ARG A 89 11.44 -14.11 6.89
N TYR A 90 12.34 -13.26 7.38
CA TYR A 90 11.97 -12.04 8.13
C TYR A 90 11.41 -10.93 7.25
N LEU A 91 11.93 -10.76 6.04
CA LEU A 91 11.48 -9.69 5.15
C LEU A 91 10.12 -10.01 4.50
N GLY A 92 9.54 -11.20 4.74
CA GLY A 92 8.21 -11.57 4.23
C GLY A 92 8.11 -11.42 2.71
N VAL A 93 9.25 -11.56 2.01
CA VAL A 93 9.39 -11.25 0.57
C VAL A 93 8.38 -12.07 -0.25
N THR A 94 8.01 -13.25 0.28
CA THR A 94 7.17 -14.25 -0.35
C THR A 94 5.69 -14.20 0.05
N SER A 95 5.29 -13.61 1.19
CA SER A 95 3.88 -13.54 1.60
C SER A 95 3.18 -12.28 1.11
N GLY A 96 3.85 -11.12 1.17
CA GLY A 96 3.24 -9.85 0.77
C GLY A 96 3.00 -9.68 -0.73
N TRP A 97 3.70 -10.43 -1.60
CA TRP A 97 3.62 -10.22 -3.06
C TRP A 97 2.38 -10.85 -3.71
N LEU A 98 1.92 -12.01 -3.23
CA LEU A 98 0.71 -12.65 -3.77
C LEU A 98 -0.50 -11.75 -3.54
N ARG A 99 -0.57 -11.10 -2.36
CA ARG A 99 -1.60 -10.11 -2.04
C ARG A 99 -1.51 -8.88 -2.93
N SER A 100 -0.31 -8.29 -3.07
CA SER A 100 -0.09 -7.15 -3.98
C SER A 100 -0.46 -7.46 -5.45
N VAL A 101 -0.28 -8.71 -5.89
CA VAL A 101 -0.68 -9.14 -7.25
C VAL A 101 -2.19 -9.27 -7.35
N ASP A 102 -2.87 -9.81 -6.33
CA ASP A 102 -4.32 -9.90 -6.31
C ASP A 102 -4.98 -8.51 -6.31
N THR A 103 -4.48 -7.56 -5.50
CA THR A 103 -4.94 -6.17 -5.51
C THR A 103 -4.77 -5.55 -6.91
N ALA A 104 -3.62 -5.77 -7.55
CA ALA A 104 -3.37 -5.25 -8.91
C ALA A 104 -4.35 -5.83 -9.94
N GLN A 105 -4.65 -7.13 -9.88
CA GLN A 105 -5.66 -7.73 -10.77
C GLN A 105 -7.07 -7.24 -10.44
N ALA A 106 -7.40 -7.05 -9.16
CA ALA A 106 -8.67 -6.52 -8.72
C ALA A 106 -8.92 -5.09 -9.20
N ILE A 107 -7.89 -4.24 -9.24
CA ILE A 107 -7.94 -2.90 -9.84
C ILE A 107 -8.14 -3.01 -11.36
N ARG A 108 -7.39 -3.88 -12.05
CA ARG A 108 -7.55 -4.09 -13.50
C ARG A 108 -8.98 -4.50 -13.89
N ARG A 109 -9.56 -5.47 -13.18
CA ARG A 109 -10.95 -5.90 -13.42
C ARG A 109 -11.96 -4.77 -13.25
N ARG A 110 -11.76 -3.90 -12.25
CA ARG A 110 -12.61 -2.71 -12.02
C ARG A 110 -12.43 -1.64 -13.09
N LEU A 111 -11.20 -1.45 -13.57
CA LEU A 111 -10.91 -0.53 -14.68
C LEU A 111 -11.54 -1.02 -16.00
N GLU A 112 -11.50 -2.33 -16.27
CA GLU A 112 -12.18 -2.93 -17.41
C GLU A 112 -13.70 -2.72 -17.32
N ARG A 113 -14.30 -2.90 -16.13
CA ARG A 113 -15.72 -2.58 -15.90
C ARG A 113 -16.03 -1.10 -16.15
N LEU A 114 -15.21 -0.18 -15.59
CA LEU A 114 -15.35 1.26 -15.83
C LEU A 114 -15.34 1.58 -17.34
N ARG A 115 -14.40 1.02 -18.10
CA ARG A 115 -14.32 1.21 -19.57
C ARG A 115 -15.60 0.79 -20.28
N TYR A 116 -16.16 -0.37 -19.92
CA TYR A 116 -17.40 -0.86 -20.52
C TYR A 116 -18.62 -0.04 -20.12
N GLU A 117 -18.76 0.29 -18.83
CA GLU A 117 -19.86 1.15 -18.34
C GLU A 117 -19.79 2.55 -18.98
N TRP A 118 -18.58 3.10 -19.11
CA TRP A 118 -18.36 4.37 -19.80
C TRP A 118 -18.73 4.32 -21.28
N ALA A 119 -18.32 3.27 -21.99
CA ALA A 119 -18.69 3.06 -23.39
C ALA A 119 -20.21 2.90 -23.57
N ALA A 120 -20.87 2.17 -22.66
CA ALA A 120 -22.32 2.03 -22.67
C ALA A 120 -23.03 3.38 -22.49
N GLU A 121 -22.54 4.24 -21.59
CA GLU A 121 -23.08 5.59 -21.41
C GLU A 121 -22.79 6.53 -22.60
N LEU A 122 -21.72 6.31 -23.36
CA LEU A 122 -21.45 7.07 -24.60
C LEU A 122 -22.36 6.62 -25.75
N LEU A 123 -22.69 5.33 -25.81
CA LEU A 123 -23.56 4.74 -26.84
C LEU A 123 -25.05 4.78 -26.47
N GLY A 124 -25.39 5.21 -25.25
CA GLY A 124 -26.77 5.25 -24.74
C GLY A 124 -27.67 6.23 -25.51
N PRO A 125 -29.00 6.14 -25.32
CA PRO A 125 -29.97 6.95 -26.06
C PRO A 125 -29.68 8.46 -25.95
N CYS A 126 -29.65 9.15 -27.09
CA CYS A 126 -29.46 10.60 -27.16
C CYS A 126 -30.69 11.40 -26.71
N ASP A 127 -31.77 10.73 -26.27
CA ASP A 127 -33.08 11.33 -25.98
C ASP A 127 -33.13 12.09 -24.64
N GLY A 128 -32.07 12.02 -23.83
CA GLY A 128 -31.98 12.69 -22.53
C GLY A 128 -31.36 14.09 -22.60
N LEU A 129 -31.69 14.94 -21.62
CA LEU A 129 -31.03 16.23 -21.43
C LEU A 129 -29.52 16.01 -21.21
N VAL A 130 -28.68 16.88 -21.79
CA VAL A 130 -27.21 16.81 -21.67
C VAL A 130 -26.74 16.66 -20.22
N GLY A 131 -27.46 17.25 -19.26
CA GLY A 131 -27.22 17.14 -17.82
C GLY A 131 -27.42 15.73 -17.26
N GLU A 132 -28.49 15.03 -17.63
CA GLU A 132 -28.77 13.67 -17.12
C GLU A 132 -27.74 12.65 -17.62
N ALA A 133 -27.30 12.79 -18.87
CA ALA A 133 -26.21 11.97 -19.42
C ALA A 133 -24.87 12.27 -18.72
N ALA A 134 -24.63 13.52 -18.34
CA ALA A 134 -23.47 13.90 -17.54
C ALA A 134 -23.52 13.30 -16.13
N GLU A 135 -24.68 13.33 -15.47
CA GLU A 135 -24.88 12.78 -14.13
C GLU A 135 -24.67 11.26 -14.08
N ARG A 136 -25.19 10.51 -15.07
CA ARG A 136 -24.95 9.06 -15.17
C ARG A 136 -23.46 8.73 -15.31
N ARG A 137 -22.75 9.44 -16.21
CA ARG A 137 -21.30 9.28 -16.40
C ARG A 137 -20.50 9.63 -15.15
N LEU A 138 -20.88 10.70 -14.44
CA LEU A 138 -20.29 11.04 -13.13
C LEU A 138 -20.55 9.94 -12.10
N GLY A 139 -21.73 9.34 -12.08
CA GLY A 139 -22.07 8.20 -11.23
C GLY A 139 -21.12 7.02 -11.44
N VAL A 140 -20.85 6.66 -12.69
CA VAL A 140 -19.88 5.59 -13.04
C VAL A 140 -18.48 5.90 -12.52
N LEU A 141 -17.98 7.13 -12.73
CA LEU A 141 -16.66 7.55 -12.24
C LEU A 141 -16.56 7.54 -10.71
N ARG A 142 -17.61 8.02 -10.03
CA ARG A 142 -17.67 8.07 -8.57
C ARG A 142 -17.64 6.66 -7.98
N ARG A 143 -18.49 5.77 -8.51
CA ARG A 143 -18.53 4.36 -8.09
C ARG A 143 -17.18 3.68 -8.25
N PHE A 144 -16.51 3.87 -9.39
CA PHE A 144 -15.17 3.33 -9.61
C PHE A 144 -14.16 3.84 -8.57
N SER A 145 -14.19 5.15 -8.30
CA SER A 145 -13.27 5.79 -7.35
C SER A 145 -13.48 5.28 -5.92
N GLU A 146 -14.74 5.11 -5.52
CA GLU A 146 -15.13 4.52 -4.24
C GLU A 146 -14.70 3.04 -4.15
N ASP A 147 -14.94 2.24 -5.18
CA ASP A 147 -14.53 0.83 -5.24
C ASP A 147 -13.01 0.64 -5.12
N VAL A 148 -12.23 1.48 -5.79
CA VAL A 148 -10.75 1.46 -5.68
C VAL A 148 -10.31 1.91 -4.29
N THR A 149 -10.99 2.90 -3.72
CA THR A 149 -10.67 3.40 -2.39
C THR A 149 -10.91 2.35 -1.31
N GLU A 150 -12.05 1.68 -1.35
CA GLU A 150 -12.38 0.61 -0.43
C GLU A 150 -11.45 -0.60 -0.59
N LEU A 151 -11.08 -0.95 -1.82
CA LEU A 151 -10.11 -2.01 -2.07
C LEU A 151 -8.75 -1.71 -1.40
N VAL A 152 -8.25 -0.49 -1.52
CA VAL A 152 -6.97 -0.10 -0.91
C VAL A 152 -7.08 0.00 0.61
N ARG A 153 -8.22 0.45 1.15
CA ARG A 153 -8.48 0.45 2.60
C ARG A 153 -8.48 -0.96 3.18
N ALA A 154 -9.17 -1.90 2.54
CA ALA A 154 -9.22 -3.29 2.97
C ALA A 154 -7.82 -3.95 2.96
N GLU A 155 -7.03 -3.67 1.93
CA GLU A 155 -5.62 -4.10 1.84
C GLU A 155 -4.80 -3.52 3.00
N THR A 156 -4.93 -2.21 3.24
CA THR A 156 -4.19 -1.51 4.30
C THR A 156 -4.55 -2.03 5.68
N ALA A 157 -5.84 -2.26 5.97
CA ALA A 157 -6.29 -2.82 7.24
C ALA A 157 -5.76 -4.24 7.45
N THR A 158 -5.70 -5.04 6.38
CA THR A 158 -5.10 -6.38 6.43
C THR A 158 -3.59 -6.30 6.71
N TRP A 159 -2.90 -5.33 6.10
CA TRP A 159 -1.49 -5.07 6.37
C TRP A 159 -1.27 -4.66 7.84
N MET A 160 -2.06 -3.73 8.38
CA MET A 160 -1.94 -3.30 9.78
C MET A 160 -2.16 -4.44 10.78
N ARG A 161 -3.06 -5.38 10.52
CA ARG A 161 -3.25 -6.57 11.38
C ARG A 161 -2.03 -7.49 11.39
N GLU A 162 -1.40 -7.68 10.25
CA GLU A 162 -0.24 -8.57 10.12
C GLU A 162 1.03 -7.98 10.72
N PHE A 163 1.20 -6.65 10.66
CA PHE A 163 2.36 -5.95 11.22
C PHE A 163 2.13 -5.42 12.64
N GLY A 164 0.88 -5.31 13.09
CA GLY A 164 0.50 -4.90 14.44
C GLY A 164 0.44 -6.05 15.46
N ALA A 165 0.40 -7.30 15.00
CA ALA A 165 0.60 -8.45 15.90
C ALA A 165 2.07 -8.46 16.37
N PRO A 166 2.36 -8.53 17.68
CA PRO A 166 3.73 -8.63 18.17
C PRO A 166 4.42 -9.83 17.50
N VAL A 167 5.47 -9.55 16.74
CA VAL A 167 6.33 -10.56 16.10
C VAL A 167 7.02 -11.33 17.23
N GLY A 168 6.40 -12.42 17.68
CA GLY A 168 6.89 -13.18 18.83
C GLY A 168 5.82 -13.91 19.64
N ALA A 169 4.52 -13.75 19.35
CA ALA A 169 3.50 -14.60 19.96
C ALA A 169 3.64 -16.04 19.42
N ALA A 170 4.49 -16.83 20.06
CA ALA A 170 4.42 -18.29 19.99
C ALA A 170 2.96 -18.70 20.28
N PRO A 171 2.42 -19.72 19.58
CA PRO A 171 1.08 -20.21 19.90
C PRO A 171 1.06 -20.52 21.40
N PRO A 172 0.08 -20.00 22.18
CA PRO A 172 -0.01 -20.38 23.58
C PRO A 172 -0.23 -21.89 23.59
N LEU A 173 0.77 -22.63 24.07
CA LEU A 173 0.57 -23.95 24.62
C LEU A 173 -0.61 -23.77 25.58
N ALA A 174 -1.69 -24.49 25.30
CA ALA A 174 -2.96 -24.38 26.01
C ALA A 174 -2.75 -24.66 27.49
N ALA A 175 -2.42 -23.62 28.26
CA ALA A 175 -2.54 -23.59 29.69
C ALA A 175 -4.02 -23.33 29.97
N ALA A 176 -4.71 -24.41 30.29
CA ALA A 176 -6.05 -24.37 30.84
C ALA A 176 -6.12 -23.42 32.04
N GLY A 177 -7.20 -22.64 32.09
CA GLY A 177 -7.71 -22.05 33.33
C GLY A 177 -7.32 -20.60 33.59
N GLN A 178 -8.21 -19.67 33.21
CA GLN A 178 -9.03 -18.88 34.14
C GLN A 178 -9.54 -17.62 33.45
N ALA A 179 -10.86 -17.43 33.52
CA ALA A 179 -11.58 -16.29 32.98
C ALA A 179 -11.52 -15.08 33.93
N ALA A 180 -11.48 -13.87 33.36
CA ALA A 180 -11.95 -12.66 34.02
C ALA A 180 -12.49 -11.66 32.96
N PRO A 181 -13.69 -11.09 33.13
CA PRO A 181 -14.32 -10.20 32.15
C PRO A 181 -14.08 -8.72 32.49
N GLY A 182 -13.94 -7.88 31.46
CA GLY A 182 -14.20 -6.43 31.58
C GLY A 182 -13.11 -5.52 31.02
N ALA A 183 -13.26 -5.15 29.75
CA ALA A 183 -12.79 -3.86 29.25
C ALA A 183 -13.66 -3.45 28.05
N ARG A 184 -14.46 -2.40 28.22
CA ARG A 184 -15.23 -1.76 27.15
C ARG A 184 -14.27 -1.03 26.18
N PRO A 185 -14.43 -1.13 24.86
CA PRO A 185 -13.72 -0.24 23.94
C PRO A 185 -14.45 1.12 23.83
N GLU A 186 -13.72 2.19 24.15
CA GLU A 186 -14.06 3.59 23.84
C GLU A 186 -14.17 3.82 22.32
N PRO A 187 -15.13 4.62 21.83
CA PRO A 187 -15.23 4.96 20.41
C PRO A 187 -14.21 6.04 20.05
N GLN A 188 -13.16 5.67 19.32
CA GLN A 188 -12.25 6.63 18.68
C GLN A 188 -12.99 7.39 17.58
N ALA A 189 -12.95 8.72 17.69
CA ALA A 189 -13.51 9.67 16.73
C ALA A 189 -12.96 9.43 15.31
N GLN A 190 -13.88 9.29 14.35
CA GLN A 190 -13.59 9.25 12.92
C GLN A 190 -13.04 10.59 12.46
N GLU A 191 -11.75 10.64 12.13
CA GLU A 191 -11.19 11.70 11.29
C GLU A 191 -11.73 11.57 9.86
N PRO A 192 -11.97 12.69 9.15
CA PRO A 192 -12.55 12.69 7.81
C PRO A 192 -11.60 12.01 6.80
N PRO A 193 -12.13 11.40 5.73
CA PRO A 193 -11.33 10.62 4.80
C PRO A 193 -10.34 11.51 4.05
N ALA A 194 -9.06 11.38 4.42
CA ALA A 194 -7.95 11.95 3.68
C ALA A 194 -8.01 11.50 2.22
N ARG A 195 -7.90 12.47 1.31
CA ARG A 195 -7.71 12.25 -0.13
C ARG A 195 -6.63 11.20 -0.35
N PHE A 196 -6.90 10.30 -1.30
CA PHE A 196 -6.01 9.23 -1.75
C PHE A 196 -4.55 9.74 -1.86
N ARG A 197 -3.66 9.24 -1.00
CA ARG A 197 -2.24 9.62 -0.98
C ARG A 197 -1.38 8.37 -1.06
N PHE A 198 -0.60 8.28 -2.13
CA PHE A 198 0.22 7.11 -2.44
C PHE A 198 1.51 7.08 -1.59
N PRO A 199 1.99 5.89 -1.18
CA PRO A 199 3.32 5.72 -0.61
C PRO A 199 4.38 5.92 -1.70
N GLY A 200 4.79 7.18 -1.89
CA GLY A 200 5.72 7.61 -2.94
C GLY A 200 5.72 9.11 -3.22
N ASP A 201 4.85 9.88 -2.56
CA ASP A 201 4.81 11.34 -2.68
C ASP A 201 6.08 11.98 -2.05
N PRO A 202 6.90 12.74 -2.79
CA PRO A 202 8.16 13.34 -2.30
C PRO A 202 7.97 14.38 -1.18
N HIS A 203 6.74 14.72 -0.82
CA HIS A 203 6.40 15.63 0.28
C HIS A 203 6.31 14.94 1.66
N LEU A 204 6.81 13.71 1.81
CA LEU A 204 7.01 13.03 3.09
C LEU A 204 8.14 13.69 3.91
N ARG A 205 7.90 14.90 4.43
CA ARG A 205 8.53 15.29 5.69
C ARG A 205 7.58 14.87 6.80
N PRO A 206 7.98 13.97 7.72
CA PRO A 206 7.23 13.73 8.94
C PRO A 206 7.09 15.08 9.66
N SER A 207 5.87 15.59 9.77
CA SER A 207 5.59 16.71 10.65
C SER A 207 5.74 16.20 12.07
N MET A 208 6.96 16.31 12.62
CA MET A 208 7.21 16.01 14.03
C MET A 208 6.27 16.88 14.88
N PRO A 209 5.61 16.31 15.91
CA PRO A 209 4.88 17.11 16.87
C PRO A 209 5.89 18.07 17.50
N ARG A 210 5.65 19.38 17.34
CA ARG A 210 6.50 20.41 17.95
C ARG A 210 6.46 20.19 19.46
N GLN A 211 7.58 19.77 20.04
CA GLN A 211 7.75 19.77 21.49
C GLN A 211 7.56 21.22 21.96
N ARG A 212 6.60 21.46 22.85
CA ARG A 212 6.53 22.76 23.54
C ARG A 212 7.78 22.87 24.42
N PRO A 213 8.48 24.02 24.42
CA PRO A 213 9.56 24.28 25.38
C PRO A 213 9.03 24.14 26.82
N PRO A 214 9.84 23.67 27.77
CA PRO A 214 9.46 23.66 29.17
C PRO A 214 9.22 25.09 29.65
N GLU A 215 8.07 25.32 30.30
CA GLU A 215 7.80 26.58 30.98
C GLU A 215 8.80 26.75 32.12
N SER A 216 9.64 27.78 32.03
CA SER A 216 10.48 28.22 33.14
C SER A 216 9.55 28.65 34.28
N GLY A 217 9.50 27.87 35.35
CA GLY A 217 8.77 28.23 36.56
C GLY A 217 9.25 29.55 37.16
N PRO A 218 8.38 30.30 37.87
CA PRO A 218 8.73 31.60 38.40
C PRO A 218 9.50 31.45 39.71
N GLY A 219 10.76 31.87 39.69
CA GLY A 219 11.54 32.25 40.86
C GLY A 219 12.78 33.00 40.35
N GLY A 220 13.09 34.23 40.75
CA GLY A 220 12.53 35.15 41.72
C GLY A 220 13.46 36.36 41.77
N GLN A 221 12.95 37.49 42.28
CA GLN A 221 13.71 38.59 42.89
C GLN A 221 14.65 39.40 41.97
N THR A 222 14.22 40.63 41.65
CA THR A 222 14.69 41.85 42.35
C THR A 222 13.57 42.88 42.33
#